data_AF-A0AAN8ITG9-F1
#
_entry.id   AF-A0AAN8ITG9-F1
#
_cell.length_a   1.000
_cell.length_b   1.000
_cell.length_c   1.000
_cell.angle_alpha   90.00
_cell.angle_beta   90.00
_cell.angle_gamma   90.00
#
_symmetry.space_group_name_H-M   'P 1'
#
loop_
_entity.id
_entity.type
_entity.pdbx_description
1 polymer ?
#
loop_
_entity_poly.entity_id
_entity_poly.type
_entity_poly.pdbx_seq_one_letter_code
_entity_poly.pdbx_strand_id
1 'polypeptide(L)'
;SKNDRTLYLVLEASHEVCIRGVIAFAEGIFEGESYIWIPKLIEGNGDRVRIPIVTEKDMANEIHIRTFLGPQESSKLSVFETALSIPRFARFCVLRSDDAFVMPSSYVEVVIKIRNQRILDWVMDTFLIDIDFPMDPEEDKMEIRFLGLASKRDQSLCITHYQADG
;
A
#
# COMPACT_ATOMS: atom_id res chain seq x y z
N SER A 1 8.76 -10.36 -7.66
CA SER A 1 10.11 -10.10 -8.21
C SER A 1 10.59 -8.77 -7.65
N LYS A 2 11.85 -8.61 -7.21
CA LYS A 2 12.36 -7.36 -6.62
C LYS A 2 12.23 -6.11 -7.52
N ASN A 3 11.79 -6.28 -8.77
CA ASN A 3 11.54 -5.22 -9.74
C ASN A 3 10.05 -4.86 -9.95
N ASP A 4 9.14 -5.58 -9.29
CA ASP A 4 7.71 -5.35 -9.42
C ASP A 4 7.30 -4.18 -8.51
N ARG A 5 7.33 -2.96 -9.06
CA ARG A 5 6.94 -1.72 -8.37
C ARG A 5 5.43 -1.52 -8.43
N THR A 6 4.68 -2.55 -8.06
CA THR A 6 3.22 -2.57 -8.10
C THR A 6 2.70 -2.82 -6.69
N LEU A 7 1.74 -2.01 -6.26
CA LEU A 7 1.01 -2.25 -5.02
C LEU A 7 -0.02 -3.36 -5.27
N TYR A 8 -0.11 -4.33 -4.36
CA TYR A 8 -1.07 -5.43 -4.47
C TYR A 8 -2.00 -5.47 -3.27
N LEU A 9 -3.29 -5.58 -3.53
CA LEU A 9 -4.26 -6.08 -2.57
C LEU A 9 -4.17 -7.61 -2.58
N VAL A 10 -3.87 -8.19 -1.42
CA VAL A 10 -3.76 -9.65 -1.26
C VAL A 10 -4.89 -10.10 -0.35
N LEU A 11 -5.71 -11.03 -0.84
CA LEU A 11 -6.76 -11.68 -0.05
C LEU A 11 -6.35 -13.14 0.14
N GLU A 12 -6.39 -13.58 1.39
CA GLU A 12 -6.06 -14.94 1.82
C GLU A 12 -7.20 -15.46 2.68
N ALA A 13 -7.75 -16.61 2.26
CA ALA A 13 -8.81 -17.30 2.97
C ALA A 13 -8.20 -18.29 3.97
N SER A 14 -8.62 -18.20 5.22
CA SER A 14 -8.24 -19.18 6.24
C SER A 14 -8.95 -20.52 6.02
N HIS A 15 -8.40 -21.60 6.59
CA HIS A 15 -8.98 -22.94 6.59
C HIS A 15 -9.14 -23.57 5.19
N GLU A 16 -8.27 -23.22 4.24
CA GLU A 16 -8.21 -23.83 2.89
C GLU A 16 -9.52 -23.69 2.09
N VAL A 17 -10.36 -22.70 2.43
CA VAL A 17 -11.58 -22.42 1.66
C VAL A 17 -11.21 -21.65 0.40
N CYS A 18 -11.68 -22.14 -0.74
CA CYS A 18 -11.39 -21.53 -2.02
C CYS A 18 -12.11 -20.18 -2.22
N ILE A 19 -11.37 -19.20 -2.71
CA ILE A 19 -11.85 -17.92 -3.24
C ILE A 19 -12.37 -18.15 -4.66
N ARG A 20 -13.69 -18.06 -4.81
CA ARG A 20 -14.43 -18.28 -6.07
C ARG A 20 -14.63 -17.02 -6.88
N GLY A 21 -14.43 -15.86 -6.27
CA GLY A 21 -14.49 -14.57 -6.92
C GLY A 21 -14.28 -13.43 -5.93
N VAL A 22 -13.92 -12.27 -6.45
CA VAL A 22 -13.76 -11.03 -5.68
C VAL A 22 -14.36 -9.89 -6.48
N ILE A 23 -15.10 -9.02 -5.81
CA ILE A 23 -15.47 -7.72 -6.35
C ILE A 23 -14.92 -6.66 -5.40
N ALA A 24 -14.08 -5.77 -5.93
CA ALA A 24 -13.55 -4.64 -5.19
C ALA A 24 -14.15 -3.35 -5.75
N PHE A 25 -14.75 -2.52 -4.90
CA PHE A 25 -15.36 -1.24 -5.24
C PHE A 25 -14.51 -0.10 -4.70
N ALA A 26 -14.14 0.83 -5.57
CA ALA A 26 -13.44 2.05 -5.19
C ALA A 26 -13.47 3.07 -6.31
N GLU A 27 -13.90 4.29 -6.00
CA GLU A 27 -13.84 5.42 -6.94
C GLU A 27 -12.39 5.90 -7.11
N GLY A 28 -11.97 6.08 -8.36
CA GLY A 28 -10.65 6.63 -8.70
C GLY A 28 -9.47 5.65 -8.55
N ILE A 29 -9.74 4.38 -8.22
CA ILE A 29 -8.73 3.31 -8.21
C ILE A 29 -8.88 2.39 -9.44
N PHE A 30 -10.11 2.03 -9.79
CA PHE A 30 -10.40 1.13 -10.90
C PHE A 30 -10.95 1.90 -12.11
N GLU A 31 -10.88 1.31 -13.30
CA GLU A 31 -11.58 1.83 -14.47
C GLU A 31 -13.09 1.70 -14.23
N GLY A 32 -13.76 2.83 -13.99
CA GLY A 32 -15.14 2.85 -13.50
C GLY A 32 -15.20 2.85 -11.97
N GLU A 33 -16.05 2.01 -11.39
CA GLU A 33 -16.29 1.97 -9.93
C GLU A 33 -15.85 0.66 -9.26
N SER A 34 -15.58 -0.38 -10.05
CA SER A 34 -15.32 -1.71 -9.51
C SER A 34 -14.36 -2.54 -10.34
N TYR A 35 -13.69 -3.46 -9.68
CA TYR A 35 -12.87 -4.50 -10.27
C TYR A 35 -13.42 -5.87 -9.89
N ILE A 36 -13.63 -6.72 -10.91
CA ILE A 36 -14.18 -8.06 -10.74
C ILE A 36 -13.12 -9.08 -11.12
N TRP A 37 -12.77 -9.94 -10.17
CA TRP A 37 -11.93 -11.10 -10.39
C TRP A 37 -12.75 -12.38 -10.25
N ILE A 38 -12.78 -13.17 -11.32
CA ILE A 38 -13.39 -14.51 -11.34
C ILE A 38 -12.40 -15.45 -12.02
N PRO A 39 -11.88 -16.49 -11.33
CA PRO A 39 -10.92 -17.42 -11.91
C PRO A 39 -11.61 -18.33 -12.93
N LYS A 40 -10.98 -18.50 -14.11
CA LYS A 40 -11.41 -19.52 -15.09
C LYS A 40 -11.06 -20.93 -14.64
N LEU A 41 -9.94 -21.08 -13.93
CA LEU A 41 -9.46 -22.30 -13.32
C LEU A 41 -8.88 -21.94 -11.95
N ILE A 42 -9.14 -22.78 -10.96
CA ILE A 42 -8.64 -22.61 -9.60
C ILE A 42 -7.46 -23.55 -9.43
N GLU A 43 -6.26 -22.98 -9.37
CA GLU A 43 -5.02 -23.73 -9.19
C GLU A 43 -4.66 -23.86 -7.70
N GLY A 44 -4.11 -25.01 -7.31
CA GLY A 44 -3.81 -25.30 -5.92
C GLY A 44 -5.05 -25.27 -5.03
N ASN A 45 -4.91 -24.74 -3.81
CA ASN A 45 -6.03 -24.60 -2.86
C ASN A 45 -7.00 -23.48 -3.25
N GLY A 46 -6.59 -22.56 -4.13
CA GLY A 46 -7.41 -21.43 -4.54
C GLY A 46 -7.77 -20.46 -3.40
N ASP A 47 -7.01 -20.47 -2.32
CA ASP A 47 -7.25 -19.72 -1.08
C ASP A 47 -6.61 -18.33 -1.10
N ARG A 48 -5.88 -17.99 -2.16
CA ARG A 48 -5.16 -16.71 -2.26
C ARG A 48 -5.36 -16.05 -3.61
N VAL A 49 -5.61 -14.74 -3.60
CA VAL A 49 -5.67 -13.90 -4.80
C VAL A 49 -4.88 -12.61 -4.60
N ARG A 50 -4.27 -12.13 -5.68
CA ARG A 50 -3.56 -10.86 -5.73
C ARG A 50 -4.16 -9.97 -6.81
N ILE A 51 -4.57 -8.77 -6.42
CA ILE A 51 -5.17 -7.77 -7.31
C ILE A 51 -4.21 -6.57 -7.36
N PRO A 52 -3.67 -6.21 -8.54
CA PRO A 52 -2.82 -5.03 -8.65
C PRO A 52 -3.66 -3.77 -8.42
N ILE A 53 -3.14 -2.87 -7.60
CA ILE A 53 -3.72 -1.56 -7.33
C ILE A 53 -2.81 -0.52 -7.98
N VAL A 54 -3.36 0.23 -8.94
CA VAL A 54 -2.64 1.31 -9.61
C VAL A 54 -3.47 2.58 -9.46
N THR A 55 -2.97 3.52 -8.66
CA THR A 55 -3.63 4.82 -8.48
C THR A 55 -2.95 5.90 -9.33
N GLU A 56 -3.76 6.80 -9.89
CA GLU A 56 -3.26 7.90 -10.72
C GLU A 56 -3.00 9.19 -9.93
N LYS A 57 -3.65 9.32 -8.78
CA LYS A 57 -3.62 10.51 -7.92
C LYS A 57 -3.21 10.16 -6.50
N ASP A 58 -2.65 11.14 -5.80
CA ASP A 58 -2.29 11.02 -4.38
C ASP A 58 -3.53 11.37 -3.54
N MET A 59 -4.41 10.40 -3.34
CA MET A 59 -5.66 10.55 -2.59
C MET A 59 -5.84 9.38 -1.64
N ALA A 60 -6.47 9.65 -0.48
CA ALA A 60 -6.90 8.60 0.41
C ALA A 60 -8.20 8.01 -0.14
N ASN A 61 -8.30 6.70 -0.18
CA ASN A 61 -9.43 5.98 -0.74
C ASN A 61 -9.80 4.80 0.15
N GLU A 62 -11.06 4.38 0.12
CA GLU A 62 -11.49 3.14 0.74
C GLU A 62 -11.88 2.14 -0.35
N ILE A 63 -11.43 0.90 -0.21
CA ILE A 63 -11.84 -0.21 -1.07
C ILE A 63 -12.81 -1.08 -0.29
N HIS A 64 -14.04 -1.20 -0.79
CA HIS A 64 -15.00 -2.18 -0.29
C HIS A 64 -14.89 -3.47 -1.10
N ILE A 65 -14.69 -4.58 -0.43
CA ILE A 65 -14.34 -5.86 -1.03
C ILE A 65 -15.43 -6.85 -0.67
N ARG A 66 -15.98 -7.52 -1.68
CA ARG A 66 -16.86 -8.68 -1.56
C ARG A 66 -16.12 -9.91 -2.05
N THR A 67 -15.81 -10.83 -1.14
CA THR A 67 -15.11 -12.07 -1.44
C THR A 67 -16.10 -13.23 -1.40
N PHE A 68 -16.19 -13.96 -2.51
CA PHE A 68 -17.02 -15.15 -2.63
C PHE A 68 -16.19 -16.38 -2.26
N LEU A 69 -16.59 -17.08 -1.21
CA LEU A 69 -15.90 -18.24 -0.67
C LEU A 69 -16.76 -19.50 -0.79
N GLY A 70 -16.14 -20.61 -1.14
CA GLY A 70 -16.79 -21.92 -1.07
C GLY A 70 -16.03 -23.00 -1.80
N PRO A 71 -16.36 -24.29 -1.55
CA PRO A 71 -15.79 -25.41 -2.29
C PRO A 71 -15.98 -25.26 -3.80
N GLN A 72 -15.07 -25.83 -4.60
CA GLN A 72 -15.10 -25.74 -6.06
C GLN A 72 -16.43 -26.23 -6.66
N GLU A 73 -16.95 -27.34 -6.12
CA GLU A 73 -18.20 -27.98 -6.58
C GLU A 73 -19.47 -27.33 -6.02
N SER A 74 -19.36 -26.38 -5.09
CA SER A 74 -20.54 -25.77 -4.47
C SER A 74 -21.21 -24.76 -5.41
N SER A 75 -22.53 -24.85 -5.51
CA SER A 75 -23.40 -23.86 -6.15
C SER A 75 -23.85 -22.75 -5.19
N LYS A 76 -23.57 -22.89 -3.90
CA LYS A 76 -23.85 -21.90 -2.86
C LYS A 76 -22.53 -21.37 -2.30
N LEU A 77 -22.33 -20.07 -2.40
CA LEU A 77 -21.13 -19.39 -1.95
C LEU A 77 -21.45 -18.48 -0.78
N SER A 78 -20.53 -18.41 0.18
CA SER A 78 -20.57 -17.42 1.24
C SER A 78 -19.97 -16.12 0.72
N VAL A 79 -20.57 -14.98 1.07
CA VAL A 79 -20.05 -13.65 0.73
C VAL A 79 -19.52 -13.01 2.00
N PHE A 80 -18.23 -12.64 1.97
CA PHE A 80 -17.59 -11.88 3.02
C PHE A 80 -17.35 -10.46 2.53
N GLU A 81 -17.75 -9.48 3.35
CA GLU A 81 -17.54 -8.07 3.07
C GLU A 81 -16.40 -7.55 3.94
N THR A 82 -15.50 -6.76 3.37
CA THR A 82 -14.36 -6.15 4.06
C THR A 82 -14.12 -4.77 3.48
N ALA A 83 -13.67 -3.82 4.30
CA ALA A 83 -13.24 -2.50 3.84
C ALA A 83 -11.75 -2.32 4.16
N LEU A 84 -11.00 -1.74 3.22
CA LEU A 84 -9.59 -1.43 3.40
C LEU A 84 -9.32 0.03 3.02
N SER A 85 -8.72 0.78 3.93
CA SER A 85 -8.28 2.15 3.66
C SER A 85 -6.92 2.14 2.98
N ILE A 86 -6.79 2.95 1.93
CA ILE A 86 -5.55 3.24 1.21
C ILE A 86 -5.14 4.68 1.57
N PRO A 87 -3.95 4.87 2.15
CA PRO A 87 -3.50 6.19 2.55
C PRO A 87 -3.10 7.02 1.33
N ARG A 88 -3.08 8.35 1.50
CA ARG A 88 -2.92 9.33 0.42
C ARG A 88 -1.72 9.09 -0.50
N PHE A 89 -0.61 8.66 0.08
CA PHE A 89 0.65 8.49 -0.63
C PHE A 89 1.01 7.02 -0.88
N ALA A 90 0.01 6.14 -1.00
CA ALA A 90 0.19 4.72 -1.31
C ALA A 90 0.92 4.42 -2.64
N ARG A 91 1.15 5.43 -3.48
CA ARG A 91 1.99 5.36 -4.69
C ARG A 91 3.49 5.38 -4.39
N PHE A 92 3.86 5.49 -3.12
CA PHE A 92 5.24 5.46 -2.67
C PHE A 92 5.44 4.30 -1.70
N CYS A 93 6.52 3.56 -1.90
CA CYS A 93 6.97 2.54 -0.98
C CYS A 93 8.17 3.07 -0.21
N VAL A 94 8.13 2.95 1.12
CA VAL A 94 9.26 3.30 1.97
C VAL A 94 10.42 2.35 1.71
N LEU A 95 11.63 2.90 1.63
CA LEU A 95 12.85 2.14 1.51
C LEU A 95 13.42 1.80 2.89
N ARG A 96 14.03 0.62 2.99
CA ARG A 96 14.90 0.30 4.11
C ARG A 96 16.27 0.95 3.88
N SER A 97 16.99 1.19 4.97
CA SER A 97 18.22 2.00 4.97
C SER A 97 19.34 1.43 4.08
N ASP A 98 19.30 0.13 3.78
CA ASP A 98 20.23 -0.61 2.91
C ASP A 98 19.84 -0.65 1.43
N ASP A 99 18.64 -0.18 1.06
CA ASP A 99 18.19 -0.17 -0.32
C ASP A 99 18.91 0.90 -1.17
N ALA A 100 19.19 0.56 -2.43
CA ALA A 100 19.78 1.50 -3.38
C ALA A 100 18.83 2.68 -3.62
N PHE A 101 19.28 3.89 -3.27
CA PHE A 101 18.51 5.11 -3.36
C PHE A 101 19.28 6.20 -4.10
N VAL A 102 18.60 6.88 -5.03
CA VAL A 102 19.12 8.07 -5.72
C VAL A 102 18.39 9.29 -5.17
N MET A 103 19.14 10.17 -4.52
CA MET A 103 18.62 11.43 -3.99
C MET A 103 18.04 12.29 -5.13
N PRO A 104 16.81 12.82 -5.01
CA PRO A 104 16.27 13.79 -5.96
C PRO A 104 17.17 15.02 -6.08
N SER A 105 17.29 15.58 -7.29
CA SER A 105 18.07 16.81 -7.52
C SER A 105 17.38 18.08 -7.03
N SER A 106 16.05 18.07 -6.96
CA SER A 106 15.24 19.21 -6.52
C SER A 106 14.74 19.00 -5.10
N TYR A 107 14.74 20.06 -4.30
CA TYR A 107 14.21 20.05 -2.94
C TYR A 107 13.51 21.37 -2.60
N VAL A 108 12.70 21.31 -1.53
CA VAL A 108 12.13 22.48 -0.86
C VAL A 108 12.53 22.36 0.61
N GLU A 109 12.98 23.46 1.19
CA GLU A 109 13.33 23.55 2.60
C GLU A 109 12.38 24.51 3.30
N VAL A 110 11.90 24.10 4.47
CA VAL A 110 10.99 24.88 5.31
C VAL A 110 11.38 24.71 6.77
N VAL A 111 11.16 25.74 7.58
CA VAL A 111 11.41 25.69 9.02
C VAL A 111 10.09 25.41 9.73
N ILE A 112 9.99 24.25 10.37
CA ILE A 112 8.81 23.83 11.13
C ILE A 112 9.28 23.39 12.52
N LYS A 113 8.70 23.96 13.59
CA LYS A 113 9.04 23.62 14.98
C LYS A 113 8.22 22.41 15.46
N ILE A 114 8.55 21.22 14.98
CA ILE A 114 7.90 19.96 15.38
C ILE A 114 8.95 18.91 15.74
N ARG A 115 8.57 17.95 16.59
CA ARG A 115 9.44 16.81 16.95
C ARG A 115 9.42 15.75 15.85
N ASN A 116 10.51 15.01 15.71
CA ASN A 116 10.60 13.89 14.76
C ASN A 116 9.44 12.90 14.90
N GLN A 117 9.06 12.55 16.14
CA GLN A 117 7.89 11.68 16.40
C GLN A 117 6.62 12.16 15.70
N ARG A 118 6.34 13.47 15.67
CA ARG A 118 5.14 14.00 15.03
C ARG A 118 5.17 13.89 13.51
N ILE A 119 6.35 13.99 12.92
CA ILE A 119 6.53 13.76 11.49
C ILE A 119 6.37 12.27 11.20
N LEU A 120 6.97 11.40 12.02
CA LEU A 120 6.83 9.96 11.89
C LEU A 120 5.36 9.53 11.97
N ASP A 121 4.61 9.99 12.98
CA ASP A 121 3.17 9.74 13.10
C ASP A 121 2.42 10.12 11.82
N TRP A 122 2.66 11.33 11.30
CA TRP A 122 2.05 11.80 10.05
C TRP A 122 2.43 10.94 8.84
N VAL A 123 3.69 10.51 8.75
CA VAL A 123 4.14 9.63 7.68
C VAL A 123 3.44 8.27 7.79
N MET A 124 3.34 7.68 8.98
CA MET A 124 2.64 6.42 9.21
C MET A 124 1.15 6.50 8.84
N ASP A 125 0.51 7.65 9.06
CA ASP A 125 -0.90 7.89 8.71
C ASP A 125 -1.12 8.11 7.20
N THR A 126 -0.10 8.59 6.48
CA THR A 126 -0.27 9.07 5.09
C THR A 126 0.44 8.26 4.03
N PHE A 127 1.37 7.37 4.41
CA PHE A 127 2.08 6.44 3.54
C PHE A 127 1.77 4.98 3.93
N LEU A 128 2.02 4.05 3.00
CA LEU A 128 2.01 2.62 3.32
C LEU A 128 3.36 2.24 3.93
N ILE A 129 3.43 2.30 5.25
CA ILE A 129 4.62 1.91 6.03
C ILE A 129 4.28 0.75 6.95
N ASP A 130 5.22 -0.18 7.07
CA ASP A 130 5.12 -1.30 8.01
C ASP A 130 5.29 -0.80 9.45
N ILE A 131 4.54 -1.36 10.39
CA ILE A 131 4.59 -0.96 11.81
C ILE A 131 6.00 -1.12 12.41
N ASP A 132 6.80 -2.03 11.84
CA ASP A 132 8.17 -2.33 12.26
C ASP A 132 9.22 -1.46 11.54
N PHE A 133 8.83 -0.30 11.01
CA PHE A 133 9.76 0.60 10.33
C PHE A 133 10.87 1.08 11.30
N PRO A 134 12.15 0.75 11.04
CA PRO A 134 13.23 0.95 12.01
C PRO A 134 13.67 2.42 11.98
N MET A 135 12.98 3.25 12.75
CA MET A 135 13.29 4.67 12.90
C MET A 135 13.29 5.06 14.37
N ASP A 136 14.40 5.64 14.83
CA ASP A 136 14.50 6.19 16.16
C ASP A 136 14.13 7.69 16.13
N PRO A 137 12.99 8.09 16.72
CA PRO A 137 12.56 9.49 16.74
C PRO A 137 13.42 10.37 17.66
N GLU A 138 14.32 9.80 18.47
CA GLU A 138 15.24 10.54 19.34
C GLU A 138 16.49 11.04 18.61
N GLU A 139 16.78 10.55 17.39
CA GLU A 139 17.92 11.04 16.60
C GLU A 139 17.75 12.50 16.17
N ASP A 140 18.82 13.29 16.17
CA ASP A 140 18.78 14.70 15.74
C ASP A 140 18.38 14.84 14.27
N LYS A 141 18.74 13.87 13.43
CA LYS A 141 18.44 13.86 12.00
C LYS A 141 17.55 12.66 11.67
N MET A 142 16.33 12.95 11.26
CA MET A 142 15.44 11.94 10.68
C MET A 142 15.50 11.99 9.16
N GLU A 143 15.65 10.83 8.51
CA GLU A 143 15.63 10.71 7.05
C GLU A 143 14.77 9.53 6.60
N ILE A 144 13.71 9.82 5.85
CA ILE A 144 12.78 8.81 5.32
C ILE A 144 12.82 8.85 3.80
N ARG A 145 13.15 7.71 3.19
CA ARG A 145 13.33 7.58 1.73
C ARG A 145 12.21 6.75 1.13
N PHE A 146 11.72 7.15 -0.03
CA PHE A 146 10.65 6.47 -0.74
C PHE A 146 10.98 6.29 -2.22
N LEU A 147 10.51 5.19 -2.79
CA LEU A 147 10.44 4.98 -4.23
C LEU A 147 9.01 5.03 -4.72
N GLY A 148 8.79 5.68 -5.85
CA GLY A 148 7.50 5.66 -6.52
C GLY A 148 7.19 4.30 -7.12
N LEU A 149 5.92 3.94 -7.04
CA LEU A 149 5.28 2.75 -7.60
C LEU A 149 4.53 3.10 -8.88
N ALA A 150 4.39 2.11 -9.77
CA ALA A 150 3.63 2.17 -11.01
C ALA A 150 3.84 3.50 -11.78
N SER A 151 2.84 4.39 -11.77
CA SER A 151 2.84 5.68 -12.46
C SER A 151 3.88 6.69 -11.94
N LYS A 152 4.49 6.45 -10.78
CA LYS A 152 5.61 7.25 -10.23
C LYS A 152 6.95 6.50 -10.25
N ARG A 153 7.10 5.47 -11.06
CA ARG A 153 8.30 4.60 -11.07
C ARG A 153 9.63 5.37 -11.13
N ASP A 154 9.69 6.48 -11.84
CA ASP A 154 10.93 7.26 -12.00
C ASP A 154 11.13 8.34 -10.94
N GLN A 155 10.25 8.41 -9.93
CA GLN A 155 10.31 9.40 -8.86
C GLN A 155 10.82 8.77 -7.57
N SER A 156 11.79 9.42 -6.95
CA SER A 156 12.17 9.22 -5.55
C SER A 156 11.70 10.39 -4.71
N LEU A 157 11.41 10.13 -3.44
CA LEU A 157 11.07 11.16 -2.46
C LEU A 157 11.94 10.94 -1.22
N CYS A 158 12.43 12.02 -0.64
CA CYS A 158 13.16 12.01 0.63
C CYS A 158 12.55 13.07 1.55
N ILE A 159 12.25 12.68 2.78
CA ILE A 159 11.88 13.59 3.86
C ILE A 159 13.06 13.62 4.81
N THR A 160 13.64 14.79 5.00
CA THR A 160 14.71 15.01 5.98
C THR A 160 14.25 16.06 6.98
N HIS A 161 14.42 15.77 8.26
CA HIS A 161 14.16 16.72 9.33
C HIS A 161 15.32 16.74 10.31
N TYR A 162 15.70 17.95 10.71
CA TYR A 162 16.69 18.19 11.74
C TYR A 162 15.95 18.72 12.97
N GLN A 163 15.93 17.93 14.03
CA GLN A 163 15.45 18.40 15.31
C GLN A 163 16.49 19.36 15.87
N ALA A 164 16.15 20.64 15.96
CA ALA A 164 16.97 21.58 16.69
C ALA A 164 16.70 21.38 18.18
N ASP A 165 17.76 21.11 18.94
CA ASP A 165 17.72 21.23 20.39
C ASP A 165 17.24 22.65 20.74
N GLY A 166 16.10 22.72 21.44
CA GLY A 166 15.64 23.94 22.08
C GLY A 166 16.44 24.23 23.33
#